data_AF-A0A078MC65-F1
#
_entry.id   AF-A0A078MC65-F1
#
_cell.length_a   1.000
_cell.length_b   1.000
_cell.length_c   1.000
_cell.angle_alpha   90.00
_cell.angle_beta   90.00
_cell.angle_gamma   90.00
#
_symmetry.space_group_name_H-M   'P 1'
#
loop_
_entity.id
_entity.type
_entity.pdbx_description
1 polymer ?
#
loop_
_entity_poly.entity_id
_entity_poly.type
_entity_poly.pdbx_seq_one_letter_code
_entity_poly.pdbx_strand_id
1 'polypeptide(L)'
;MSATIQSIEAILVDIPTIRPHKLSMTTMGVQTMVIVRLKDSEGLEGLGEATTIGGLAYGPESPESVKLTIDTYFKPQLLNQPADNINTLRVMLDRSSRGNNLAKSAIETALLDLYGKRMNRPLSDLLGGAVHQHIPVLWTLASGDTAKDIDEAKTLMAAKRHCDFKLKIGSRPVMDDVRHVAAIKAAVGEQASVRVDVNQAWDEATAARGMAELQAAGIDLVEQPIPMKDYAALARLSAKFHIPILADEAVADATDMYKLAAEGFSGAVAMKIAKAGGPLRALEQAAVAKAAGIGLYGGTLLEGTIGTAASLHAWSTLETLHWGSEMFGPLLMKDDIVVQPLHFHDNGVDLPRGPGLGVEIDEAKLAEYRRK
;
A
#
# COMPACT_ATOMS: atom_id res chain seq x y z
N MET A 1 19.36 -27.70 -13.78
CA MET A 1 18.27 -27.12 -14.61
C MET A 1 17.51 -26.18 -13.71
N SER A 2 17.03 -25.03 -14.20
CA SER A 2 16.20 -24.15 -13.38
C SER A 2 14.88 -24.83 -13.04
N ALA A 3 14.44 -24.71 -11.78
CA ALA A 3 13.14 -25.20 -11.36
C ALA A 3 12.04 -24.43 -12.11
N THR A 4 11.06 -25.16 -12.63
CA THR A 4 9.99 -24.58 -13.45
C THR A 4 8.70 -24.44 -12.66
N ILE A 5 7.88 -23.45 -13.00
CA ILE A 5 6.58 -23.22 -12.35
C ILE A 5 5.63 -24.38 -12.70
N GLN A 6 5.15 -25.12 -11.70
CA GLN A 6 4.28 -26.28 -11.86
C GLN A 6 2.82 -25.99 -11.54
N SER A 7 2.56 -25.09 -10.60
CA SER A 7 1.20 -24.67 -10.28
C SER A 7 1.13 -23.21 -9.84
N ILE A 8 -0.01 -22.61 -10.15
CA ILE A 8 -0.41 -21.29 -9.66
C ILE A 8 -1.87 -21.46 -9.21
N GLU A 9 -2.16 -21.12 -7.97
CA GLU A 9 -3.51 -21.04 -7.40
C GLU A 9 -3.77 -19.61 -6.93
N ALA A 10 -4.85 -19.00 -7.42
CA ALA A 10 -5.37 -17.73 -6.92
C ALA A 10 -6.61 -17.99 -6.05
N ILE A 11 -6.55 -17.63 -4.78
CA ILE A 11 -7.57 -17.95 -3.76
C ILE A 11 -8.18 -16.65 -3.27
N LEU A 12 -9.50 -16.49 -3.43
CA LEU A 12 -10.23 -15.39 -2.81
C LEU A 12 -10.37 -15.66 -1.32
N VAL A 13 -9.99 -14.68 -0.50
CA VAL A 13 -10.04 -14.75 0.96
C VAL A 13 -10.80 -13.53 1.48
N ASP A 14 -11.76 -13.75 2.36
CA ASP A 14 -12.59 -12.71 2.98
C ASP A 14 -12.36 -12.69 4.49
N ILE A 15 -11.77 -11.60 5.00
CA ILE A 15 -11.58 -11.42 6.44
C ILE A 15 -12.38 -10.20 6.90
N PRO A 16 -13.30 -10.34 7.88
CA PRO A 16 -14.00 -9.20 8.47
C PRO A 16 -13.01 -8.19 9.08
N THR A 17 -13.31 -6.89 8.95
CA THR A 17 -12.51 -5.84 9.60
C THR A 17 -12.95 -5.63 11.05
N ILE A 18 -12.06 -5.14 11.92
CA ILE A 18 -12.34 -4.90 13.35
C ILE A 18 -13.46 -3.86 13.55
N ARG A 19 -13.65 -2.97 12.56
CA ARG A 19 -14.70 -1.95 12.49
C ARG A 19 -15.01 -1.62 11.03
N PRO A 20 -16.19 -1.03 10.72
CA PRO A 20 -16.42 -0.41 9.43
C PRO A 20 -15.33 0.65 9.14
N HIS A 21 -14.61 0.49 8.04
CA HIS A 21 -13.57 1.42 7.60
C HIS A 21 -14.15 2.36 6.54
N LYS A 22 -14.43 3.61 6.92
CA LYS A 22 -15.09 4.59 6.05
C LYS A 22 -14.06 5.38 5.24
N LEU A 23 -14.18 5.30 3.91
CA LEU A 23 -13.45 6.13 2.95
C LEU A 23 -14.42 7.13 2.29
N SER A 24 -13.92 8.03 1.45
CA SER A 24 -14.77 8.99 0.73
C SER A 24 -15.74 8.30 -0.25
N MET A 25 -15.30 7.24 -0.91
CA MET A 25 -16.03 6.55 -1.97
C MET A 25 -16.77 5.28 -1.53
N THR A 26 -16.44 4.71 -0.38
CA THR A 26 -16.99 3.43 0.10
C THR A 26 -16.83 3.23 1.61
N THR A 27 -17.47 2.20 2.16
CA THR A 27 -17.27 1.76 3.55
C THR A 27 -17.06 0.25 3.57
N MET A 28 -15.97 -0.21 4.18
CA MET A 28 -15.58 -1.62 4.21
C MET A 28 -15.87 -2.27 5.56
N GLY A 29 -16.58 -3.41 5.56
CA GLY A 29 -16.72 -4.28 6.74
C GLY A 29 -15.98 -5.62 6.62
N VAL A 30 -15.43 -5.88 5.43
CA VAL A 30 -14.68 -7.09 5.07
C VAL A 30 -13.57 -6.63 4.12
N GLN A 31 -12.35 -7.14 4.34
CA GLN A 31 -11.27 -7.05 3.38
C GLN A 31 -11.25 -8.33 2.54
N THR A 32 -11.34 -8.17 1.22
CA THR A 32 -11.19 -9.27 0.27
C THR A 32 -9.81 -9.20 -0.35
N MET A 33 -9.10 -10.32 -0.31
CA MET A 33 -7.75 -10.48 -0.87
C MET A 33 -7.74 -11.62 -1.87
N VAL A 34 -6.79 -11.58 -2.81
CA VAL A 34 -6.44 -12.74 -3.65
C VAL A 34 -5.08 -13.23 -3.23
N ILE A 35 -5.04 -14.38 -2.55
CA ILE A 35 -3.80 -15.05 -2.16
C ILE A 35 -3.32 -15.92 -3.32
N VAL A 36 -2.08 -15.70 -3.74
CA VAL A 36 -1.43 -16.45 -4.80
C VAL A 36 -0.45 -17.44 -4.19
N ARG A 37 -0.63 -18.72 -4.52
CA ARG A 37 0.32 -19.80 -4.21
C ARG A 37 0.96 -20.28 -5.50
N LEU A 38 2.28 -20.18 -5.61
CA LEU A 38 3.05 -20.60 -6.78
C LEU A 38 4.03 -21.69 -6.36
N LYS A 39 3.90 -22.89 -6.94
CA LYS A 39 4.82 -24.02 -6.67
C LYS A 39 5.70 -24.32 -7.86
N ASP A 40 6.95 -24.65 -7.60
CA ASP A 40 7.91 -25.09 -8.61
C ASP A 40 8.07 -26.62 -8.69
N SER A 41 8.91 -27.07 -9.63
CA SER A 41 9.21 -28.48 -9.86
C SER A 41 10.03 -29.16 -8.75
N GLU A 42 10.56 -28.39 -7.82
CA GLU A 42 11.31 -28.88 -6.65
C GLU A 42 10.43 -28.90 -5.39
N GLY A 43 9.18 -28.47 -5.49
CA GLY A 43 8.20 -28.46 -4.42
C GLY A 43 8.26 -27.23 -3.51
N LEU A 44 9.12 -26.24 -3.82
CA LEU A 44 9.11 -24.97 -3.11
C LEU A 44 7.88 -24.14 -3.49
N GLU A 45 7.38 -23.39 -2.52
CA GLU A 45 6.20 -22.53 -2.69
C GLU A 45 6.52 -21.08 -2.38
N GLY A 46 6.12 -20.19 -3.30
CA GLY A 46 6.09 -18.75 -3.12
C GLY A 46 4.67 -18.22 -2.93
N LEU A 47 4.55 -17.20 -2.08
CA LEU A 47 3.30 -16.56 -1.69
C LEU A 47 3.23 -15.13 -2.23
N GLY A 48 2.06 -14.76 -2.73
CA GLY A 48 1.77 -13.41 -3.18
C GLY A 48 0.37 -12.99 -2.75
N GLU A 49 0.13 -11.68 -2.78
CA GLU A 49 -1.16 -11.11 -2.44
C GLU A 49 -1.51 -10.00 -3.43
N ALA A 50 -2.77 -10.01 -3.87
CA ALA A 50 -3.38 -8.90 -4.59
C ALA A 50 -4.63 -8.44 -3.85
N THR A 51 -4.64 -7.17 -3.47
CA THR A 51 -5.66 -6.60 -2.61
C THR A 51 -6.07 -5.22 -3.11
N THR A 52 -7.35 -4.89 -2.94
CA THR A 52 -7.95 -3.61 -3.32
C THR A 52 -8.97 -3.17 -2.28
N ILE A 53 -9.44 -1.94 -2.40
CA ILE A 53 -10.38 -1.31 -1.46
C ILE A 53 -11.77 -1.28 -2.11
N GLY A 54 -12.74 -1.95 -1.47
CA GLY A 54 -14.16 -1.88 -1.85
C GLY A 54 -14.48 -2.38 -3.25
N GLY A 55 -13.81 -3.43 -3.71
CA GLY A 55 -14.01 -3.99 -5.06
C GLY A 55 -13.49 -3.05 -6.14
N LEU A 56 -14.40 -2.42 -6.89
CA LEU A 56 -14.06 -1.50 -7.99
C LEU A 56 -14.12 -0.02 -7.56
N ALA A 57 -14.36 0.27 -6.29
CA ALA A 57 -14.55 1.65 -5.81
C ALA A 57 -13.25 2.47 -5.82
N TYR A 58 -12.12 1.84 -5.54
CA TYR A 58 -10.81 2.52 -5.52
C TYR A 58 -10.08 2.48 -6.87
N GLY A 59 -10.21 1.38 -7.61
CA GLY A 59 -9.51 1.16 -8.87
C GLY A 59 -10.23 0.19 -9.81
N PRO A 60 -9.71 0.00 -11.02
CA PRO A 60 -10.38 -0.79 -12.07
C PRO A 60 -10.29 -2.31 -11.86
N GLU A 61 -9.56 -2.78 -10.85
CA GLU A 61 -9.35 -4.19 -10.54
C GLU A 61 -10.07 -4.57 -9.24
N SER A 62 -11.02 -5.50 -9.33
CA SER A 62 -11.63 -6.18 -8.19
C SER A 62 -10.91 -7.50 -7.90
N PRO A 63 -11.05 -8.08 -6.69
CA PRO A 63 -10.49 -9.40 -6.38
C PRO A 63 -10.94 -10.49 -7.36
N GLU A 64 -12.20 -10.46 -7.80
CA GLU A 64 -12.74 -11.40 -8.78
C GLU A 64 -12.07 -11.24 -10.14
N SER A 65 -11.88 -10.00 -10.59
CA SER A 65 -11.19 -9.71 -11.86
C SER A 65 -9.71 -10.09 -11.82
N VAL A 66 -9.05 -9.93 -10.67
CA VAL A 66 -7.66 -10.35 -10.45
C VAL A 66 -7.55 -11.86 -10.51
N LYS A 67 -8.41 -12.59 -9.79
CA LYS A 67 -8.45 -14.06 -9.84
C LYS A 67 -8.66 -14.55 -11.26
N LEU A 68 -9.66 -14.00 -11.98
CA LEU A 68 -9.91 -14.33 -13.38
C LEU A 68 -8.67 -14.08 -14.24
N THR A 69 -7.99 -12.96 -14.03
CA THR A 69 -6.80 -12.59 -14.79
C THR A 69 -5.67 -13.57 -14.58
N ILE A 70 -5.42 -13.94 -13.33
CA ILE A 70 -4.38 -14.92 -12.98
C ILE A 70 -4.73 -16.29 -13.57
N ASP A 71 -5.94 -16.78 -13.34
CA ASP A 71 -6.35 -18.13 -13.76
C ASP A 71 -6.42 -18.28 -15.29
N THR A 72 -6.97 -17.28 -15.97
CA THR A 72 -7.28 -17.35 -17.41
C THR A 72 -6.13 -16.90 -18.29
N TYR A 73 -5.42 -15.85 -17.91
CA TYR A 73 -4.44 -15.21 -18.78
C TYR A 73 -3.00 -15.44 -18.31
N PHE A 74 -2.70 -15.34 -17.01
CA PHE A 74 -1.31 -15.41 -16.55
C PHE A 74 -0.84 -16.87 -16.39
N LYS A 75 -1.65 -17.70 -15.73
CA LYS A 75 -1.30 -19.09 -15.43
C LYS A 75 -0.90 -19.90 -16.67
N PRO A 76 -1.65 -19.91 -17.80
CA PRO A 76 -1.24 -20.67 -18.98
C PRO A 76 0.10 -20.24 -19.59
N GLN A 77 0.48 -18.97 -19.43
CA GLN A 77 1.75 -18.43 -19.94
C GLN A 77 2.94 -18.76 -19.02
N LEU A 78 2.69 -18.82 -17.70
CA LEU A 78 3.72 -19.01 -16.68
C LEU A 78 4.04 -20.48 -16.40
N LEU A 79 3.09 -21.40 -16.61
CA LEU A 79 3.34 -22.83 -16.40
C LEU A 79 4.52 -23.32 -17.25
N ASN A 80 5.37 -24.14 -16.64
CA ASN A 80 6.60 -24.69 -17.19
C ASN A 80 7.71 -23.65 -17.51
N GLN A 81 7.50 -22.37 -17.21
CA GLN A 81 8.58 -21.38 -17.33
C GLN A 81 9.59 -21.53 -16.18
N PRO A 82 10.88 -21.20 -16.39
CA PRO A 82 11.87 -21.10 -15.33
C PRO A 82 11.45 -20.08 -14.26
N ALA A 83 11.44 -20.49 -12.99
CA ALA A 83 10.98 -19.66 -11.88
C ALA A 83 12.05 -18.70 -11.32
N ASP A 84 13.30 -18.79 -11.79
CA ASP A 84 14.42 -17.96 -11.34
C ASP A 84 14.65 -16.69 -12.17
N ASN A 85 14.07 -16.57 -13.36
CA ASN A 85 14.20 -15.38 -14.21
C ASN A 85 12.96 -14.48 -14.14
N ILE A 86 12.75 -13.89 -12.96
CA ILE A 86 11.59 -13.05 -12.62
C ILE A 86 11.39 -11.92 -13.65
N ASN A 87 12.47 -11.28 -14.10
CA ASN A 87 12.38 -10.17 -15.06
C ASN A 87 11.83 -10.62 -16.42
N THR A 88 12.21 -11.81 -16.89
CA THR A 88 11.66 -12.36 -18.15
C THR A 88 10.16 -12.58 -18.03
N LEU A 89 9.69 -13.10 -16.89
CA LEU A 89 8.27 -13.32 -16.63
C LEU A 89 7.50 -12.00 -16.55
N ARG A 90 8.04 -10.97 -15.88
CA ARG A 90 7.46 -9.60 -15.87
C ARG A 90 7.27 -9.07 -17.28
N VAL A 91 8.33 -9.10 -18.09
CA VAL A 91 8.30 -8.62 -19.49
C VAL A 91 7.30 -9.40 -20.33
N MET A 92 7.20 -10.72 -20.14
CA MET A 92 6.21 -11.56 -20.81
C MET A 92 4.77 -11.15 -20.46
N LEU A 93 4.48 -10.95 -19.17
CA LEU A 93 3.17 -10.52 -18.69
C LEU A 93 2.81 -9.11 -19.18
N ASP A 94 3.76 -8.17 -19.20
CA ASP A 94 3.53 -6.81 -19.69
C ASP A 94 3.26 -6.75 -21.19
N ARG A 95 3.92 -7.61 -21.97
CA ARG A 95 3.67 -7.70 -23.42
C ARG A 95 2.27 -8.26 -23.71
N SER A 96 1.86 -9.29 -22.96
CA SER A 96 0.60 -10.00 -23.17
C SER A 96 -0.61 -9.34 -22.50
N SER A 97 -0.42 -8.48 -21.50
CA SER A 97 -1.50 -7.85 -20.75
C SER A 97 -1.22 -6.38 -20.41
N ARG A 98 -2.20 -5.51 -20.68
CA ARG A 98 -2.18 -4.08 -20.31
C ARG A 98 -2.86 -3.88 -18.96
N GLY A 99 -2.33 -2.99 -18.13
CA GLY A 99 -2.80 -2.82 -16.75
C GLY A 99 -2.63 -4.09 -15.93
N ASN A 100 -3.66 -4.44 -15.15
CA ASN A 100 -3.69 -5.62 -14.28
C ASN A 100 -2.55 -5.63 -13.24
N ASN A 101 -2.29 -4.46 -12.65
CA ASN A 101 -1.13 -4.25 -11.80
C ASN A 101 -1.28 -4.99 -10.47
N LEU A 102 -2.50 -5.12 -9.94
CA LEU A 102 -2.71 -5.92 -8.72
C LEU A 102 -2.34 -7.39 -8.99
N ALA A 103 -2.85 -7.96 -10.09
CA ALA A 103 -2.52 -9.32 -10.48
C ALA A 103 -1.00 -9.52 -10.72
N LYS A 104 -0.35 -8.57 -11.38
CA LYS A 104 1.10 -8.60 -11.63
C LYS A 104 1.90 -8.52 -10.33
N SER A 105 1.47 -7.65 -9.40
CA SER A 105 2.09 -7.50 -8.09
C SER A 105 2.07 -8.81 -7.29
N ALA A 106 0.93 -9.51 -7.27
CA ALA A 106 0.84 -10.80 -6.58
C ALA A 106 1.76 -11.87 -7.20
N ILE A 107 1.83 -11.94 -8.53
CA ILE A 107 2.74 -12.88 -9.21
C ILE A 107 4.20 -12.54 -8.96
N GLU A 108 4.60 -11.26 -9.09
CA GLU A 108 5.97 -10.82 -8.82
C GLU A 108 6.37 -11.12 -7.37
N THR A 109 5.46 -10.86 -6.42
CA THR A 109 5.67 -11.16 -5.00
C THR A 109 5.86 -12.65 -4.76
N ALA A 110 5.00 -13.51 -5.32
CA ALA A 110 5.13 -14.96 -5.21
C ALA A 110 6.44 -15.49 -5.81
N LEU A 111 6.87 -14.94 -6.95
CA LEU A 111 8.14 -15.31 -7.57
C LEU A 111 9.35 -14.88 -6.71
N LEU A 112 9.32 -13.68 -6.14
CA LEU A 112 10.36 -13.18 -5.24
C LEU A 112 10.43 -13.98 -3.93
N ASP A 113 9.28 -14.32 -3.35
CA ASP A 113 9.21 -15.18 -2.17
C ASP A 113 9.80 -16.57 -2.44
N LEU A 114 9.38 -17.20 -3.55
CA LEU A 114 9.92 -18.48 -3.99
C LEU A 114 11.44 -18.43 -4.19
N TYR A 115 11.93 -17.38 -4.86
CA TYR A 115 13.36 -17.22 -5.12
C TYR A 115 14.15 -16.98 -3.84
N GLY A 116 13.63 -16.19 -2.90
CA GLY A 116 14.25 -15.94 -1.60
C GLY A 116 14.32 -17.21 -0.75
N LYS A 117 13.27 -18.02 -0.74
CA LYS A 117 13.25 -19.35 -0.11
C LYS A 117 14.29 -20.28 -0.72
N ARG A 118 14.40 -20.33 -2.05
CA ARG A 118 15.40 -21.14 -2.74
C ARG A 118 16.84 -20.72 -2.38
N MET A 119 17.08 -19.43 -2.25
CA MET A 119 18.38 -18.88 -1.87
C MET A 119 18.64 -18.91 -0.36
N ASN A 120 17.63 -19.28 0.45
CA ASN A 120 17.67 -19.16 1.91
C ASN A 120 18.01 -17.73 2.38
N ARG A 121 17.45 -16.72 1.70
CA ARG A 121 17.65 -15.29 1.99
C ARG A 121 16.31 -14.54 2.06
N PRO A 122 16.18 -13.51 2.92
CA PRO A 122 15.00 -12.64 2.91
C PRO A 122 14.84 -11.94 1.56
N LEU A 123 13.60 -11.56 1.23
CA LEU A 123 13.27 -10.88 -0.02
C LEU A 123 14.06 -9.57 -0.17
N SER A 124 14.22 -8.80 0.91
CA SER A 124 15.00 -7.56 0.91
C SER A 124 16.45 -7.74 0.43
N ASP A 125 17.08 -8.89 0.65
CA ASP A 125 18.43 -9.17 0.13
C ASP A 125 18.45 -9.29 -1.40
N LEU A 126 17.37 -9.83 -1.97
CA LEU A 126 17.20 -9.90 -3.43
C LEU A 126 17.02 -8.51 -4.05
N LEU A 127 16.54 -7.56 -3.24
CA LEU A 127 16.31 -6.17 -3.62
C LEU A 127 17.52 -5.25 -3.32
N GLY A 128 18.64 -5.81 -2.87
CA GLY A 128 19.88 -5.07 -2.60
C GLY A 128 20.26 -4.95 -1.12
N GLY A 129 19.41 -5.43 -0.21
CA GLY A 129 19.64 -5.47 1.23
C GLY A 129 18.88 -4.40 2.01
N ALA A 130 18.33 -4.79 3.15
CA ALA A 130 17.64 -3.88 4.06
C ALA A 130 18.63 -2.95 4.78
N VAL A 131 18.32 -1.64 4.78
CA VAL A 131 18.98 -0.61 5.59
C VAL A 131 18.16 -0.22 6.82
N HIS A 132 16.90 -0.68 6.89
CA HIS A 132 16.01 -0.53 8.04
C HIS A 132 15.48 -1.89 8.49
N GLN A 133 15.43 -2.14 9.79
CA GLN A 133 14.84 -3.37 10.37
C GLN A 133 13.48 -3.11 11.04
N HIS A 134 13.11 -1.84 11.18
CA HIS A 134 11.89 -1.39 11.80
C HIS A 134 11.40 -0.15 11.04
N ILE A 135 10.16 -0.16 10.57
CA ILE A 135 9.61 0.89 9.69
C ILE A 135 8.48 1.62 10.43
N PRO A 136 8.50 2.97 10.51
CA PRO A 136 7.42 3.74 11.13
C PRO A 136 6.08 3.52 10.42
N VAL A 137 5.01 3.36 11.21
CA VAL A 137 3.65 3.10 10.73
C VAL A 137 2.70 4.11 11.34
N LEU A 138 2.13 4.98 10.51
CA LEU A 138 1.02 5.84 10.92
C LEU A 138 -0.28 5.04 11.04
N TRP A 139 -1.26 5.62 11.73
CA TRP A 139 -2.59 5.03 11.88
C TRP A 139 -3.67 5.89 11.24
N THR A 140 -4.65 5.26 10.58
CA THR A 140 -5.80 5.99 10.02
C THR A 140 -6.94 6.08 11.04
N LEU A 141 -7.28 7.30 11.44
CA LEU A 141 -8.47 7.62 12.23
C LEU A 141 -9.65 7.81 11.27
N ALA A 142 -10.66 6.96 11.40
CA ALA A 142 -11.79 6.90 10.46
C ALA A 142 -13.12 6.56 11.15
N SER A 143 -13.27 6.90 12.45
CA SER A 143 -14.55 6.66 13.13
C SER A 143 -15.67 7.57 12.60
N GLY A 144 -15.29 8.73 12.03
CA GLY A 144 -16.20 9.77 11.60
C GLY A 144 -16.73 10.63 12.76
N ASP A 145 -16.18 10.48 13.97
CA ASP A 145 -16.54 11.26 15.15
C ASP A 145 -15.27 11.86 15.77
N THR A 146 -15.24 13.19 15.86
CA THR A 146 -14.05 13.92 16.33
C THR A 146 -13.62 13.49 17.74
N ALA A 147 -14.57 13.28 18.66
CA ALA A 147 -14.23 12.96 20.04
C ALA A 147 -13.65 11.55 20.15
N LYS A 148 -14.23 10.59 19.41
CA LYS A 148 -13.71 9.22 19.34
C LYS A 148 -12.33 9.15 18.68
N ASP A 149 -12.12 9.89 17.59
CA ASP A 149 -10.82 9.91 16.92
C ASP A 149 -9.72 10.53 17.81
N ILE A 150 -10.04 11.55 18.63
CA ILE A 150 -9.11 12.09 19.63
C ILE A 150 -8.76 11.06 20.71
N ASP A 151 -9.76 10.36 21.25
CA ASP A 151 -9.57 9.35 22.30
C ASP A 151 -8.74 8.15 21.78
N GLU A 152 -9.04 7.69 20.57
CA GLU A 152 -8.28 6.65 19.87
C GLU A 152 -6.82 7.07 19.67
N ALA A 153 -6.58 8.28 19.15
CA ALA A 153 -5.23 8.80 18.94
C ALA A 153 -4.42 8.84 20.24
N LYS A 154 -4.98 9.41 21.32
CA LYS A 154 -4.31 9.50 22.62
C LYS A 154 -4.01 8.13 23.22
N THR A 155 -4.93 7.18 23.08
CA THR A 155 -4.75 5.80 23.54
C THR A 155 -3.59 5.12 22.80
N LEU A 156 -3.52 5.25 21.48
CA LEU A 156 -2.46 4.67 20.66
C LEU A 156 -1.09 5.30 20.95
N MET A 157 -1.03 6.61 21.15
CA MET A 157 0.19 7.33 21.54
C MET A 157 0.70 6.87 22.90
N ALA A 158 -0.18 6.80 23.91
CA ALA A 158 0.19 6.37 25.26
C ALA A 158 0.70 4.92 25.28
N ALA A 159 0.15 4.06 24.43
CA ALA A 159 0.57 2.67 24.27
C ALA A 159 1.80 2.49 23.35
N LYS A 160 2.36 3.59 22.79
CA LYS A 160 3.44 3.57 21.78
C LYS A 160 3.12 2.66 20.59
N ARG A 161 1.83 2.57 20.23
CA ARG A 161 1.38 1.78 19.09
C ARG A 161 1.52 2.56 17.80
N HIS A 162 1.12 3.83 17.82
CA HIS A 162 1.25 4.78 16.72
C HIS A 162 1.38 6.20 17.28
N CYS A 163 2.19 7.03 16.64
CA CYS A 163 2.35 8.45 16.98
C CYS A 163 1.92 9.40 15.87
N ASP A 164 1.79 8.92 14.64
CA ASP A 164 1.34 9.72 13.50
C ASP A 164 -0.02 9.25 13.00
N PHE A 165 -0.85 10.19 12.55
CA PHE A 165 -2.24 9.92 12.20
C PHE A 165 -2.64 10.46 10.83
N LYS A 166 -3.43 9.67 10.11
CA LYS A 166 -4.06 10.02 8.84
C LYS A 166 -5.58 10.10 9.03
N LEU A 167 -6.21 11.11 8.47
CA LEU A 167 -7.67 11.27 8.49
C LEU A 167 -8.25 11.24 7.08
N LYS A 168 -9.30 10.46 6.90
CA LYS A 168 -10.08 10.42 5.65
C LYS A 168 -11.12 11.54 5.66
N ILE A 169 -10.98 12.48 4.73
CA ILE A 169 -11.89 13.64 4.57
C ILE A 169 -12.45 13.70 3.14
N GLY A 170 -13.23 14.73 2.83
CA GLY A 170 -13.82 14.95 1.50
C GLY A 170 -15.28 14.48 1.39
N SER A 171 -15.83 13.84 2.43
CA SER A 171 -17.25 13.44 2.47
C SER A 171 -18.17 14.50 3.07
N ARG A 172 -17.62 15.58 3.63
CA ARG A 172 -18.36 16.70 4.23
C ARG A 172 -18.08 17.99 3.46
N PRO A 173 -18.85 19.07 3.72
CA PRO A 173 -18.44 20.39 3.29
C PRO A 173 -17.01 20.70 3.77
N VAL A 174 -16.19 21.29 2.90
CA VAL A 174 -14.75 21.50 3.12
C VAL A 174 -14.41 22.09 4.49
N MET A 175 -15.16 23.11 4.96
CA MET A 175 -14.89 23.75 6.24
C MET A 175 -15.25 22.89 7.44
N ASP A 176 -16.15 21.92 7.29
CA ASP A 176 -16.53 21.00 8.36
C ASP A 176 -15.45 19.94 8.53
N ASP A 177 -14.89 19.44 7.43
CA ASP A 177 -13.72 18.57 7.44
C ASP A 177 -12.51 19.28 8.04
N VAL A 178 -12.23 20.52 7.63
CA VAL A 178 -11.15 21.35 8.21
C VAL A 178 -11.33 21.48 9.72
N ARG A 179 -12.53 21.83 10.21
CA ARG A 179 -12.78 21.98 11.66
C ARG A 179 -12.58 20.66 12.41
N HIS A 180 -13.00 19.54 11.82
CA HIS A 180 -12.81 18.21 12.39
C HIS A 180 -11.32 17.86 12.56
N VAL A 181 -10.54 18.03 11.49
CA VAL A 181 -9.10 17.73 11.50
C VAL A 181 -8.34 18.69 12.42
N ALA A 182 -8.64 19.99 12.37
CA ALA A 182 -8.00 20.99 13.22
C ALA A 182 -8.22 20.72 14.72
N ALA A 183 -9.42 20.27 15.10
CA ALA A 183 -9.70 19.87 16.49
C ALA A 183 -8.84 18.68 16.93
N ILE A 184 -8.59 17.73 16.03
CA ILE A 184 -7.74 16.56 16.31
C ILE A 184 -6.27 16.98 16.42
N LYS A 185 -5.74 17.76 15.47
CA LYS A 185 -4.37 18.31 15.54
C LYS A 185 -4.15 19.12 16.83
N ALA A 186 -5.10 19.96 17.22
CA ALA A 186 -5.03 20.71 18.47
C ALA A 186 -5.00 19.81 19.71
N ALA A 187 -5.69 18.66 19.68
CA ALA A 187 -5.76 17.74 20.82
C ALA A 187 -4.53 16.85 20.99
N VAL A 188 -3.84 16.49 19.89
CA VAL A 188 -2.60 15.68 19.91
C VAL A 188 -1.33 16.54 19.95
N GLY A 189 -1.42 17.80 19.52
CA GLY A 189 -0.34 18.79 19.55
C GLY A 189 0.84 18.43 18.63
N GLU A 190 2.02 18.95 18.97
CA GLU A 190 3.27 18.73 18.21
C GLU A 190 3.92 17.36 18.45
N GLN A 191 3.31 16.51 19.29
CA GLN A 191 3.82 15.16 19.57
C GLN A 191 3.49 14.16 18.46
N ALA A 192 2.57 14.52 17.57
CA ALA A 192 2.04 13.67 16.52
C ALA A 192 1.99 14.43 15.19
N SER A 193 2.38 13.76 14.12
CA SER A 193 2.05 14.24 12.78
C SER A 193 0.57 13.97 12.50
N VAL A 194 -0.13 14.96 11.95
CA VAL A 194 -1.52 14.80 11.50
C VAL A 194 -1.59 15.14 10.01
N ARG A 195 -2.13 14.19 9.25
CA ARG A 195 -2.20 14.22 7.79
C ARG A 195 -3.62 13.92 7.35
N VAL A 196 -3.97 14.36 6.16
CA VAL A 196 -5.30 14.10 5.61
C VAL A 196 -5.21 13.45 4.24
N ASP A 197 -6.23 12.68 3.91
CA ASP A 197 -6.42 12.12 2.58
C ASP A 197 -7.86 12.39 2.14
N VAL A 198 -7.97 13.09 1.02
CA VAL A 198 -9.23 13.57 0.44
C VAL A 198 -9.74 12.58 -0.61
N ASN A 199 -8.89 11.65 -1.08
CA ASN A 199 -9.20 10.68 -2.12
C ASN A 199 -9.94 11.30 -3.31
N GLN A 200 -9.36 12.37 -3.86
CA GLN A 200 -9.81 13.07 -5.07
C GLN A 200 -11.15 13.82 -4.95
N ALA A 201 -11.71 13.96 -3.74
CA ALA A 201 -13.06 14.47 -3.56
C ALA A 201 -13.22 15.99 -3.81
N TRP A 202 -12.13 16.77 -3.86
CA TRP A 202 -12.20 18.21 -4.10
C TRP A 202 -11.84 18.56 -5.54
N ASP A 203 -12.45 19.61 -6.08
CA ASP A 203 -11.90 20.31 -7.25
C ASP A 203 -10.75 21.25 -6.82
N GLU A 204 -10.01 21.80 -7.79
CA GLU A 204 -8.85 22.67 -7.52
C GLU A 204 -9.22 23.90 -6.67
N ALA A 205 -10.40 24.50 -6.91
CA ALA A 205 -10.84 25.68 -6.18
C ALA A 205 -11.16 25.36 -4.71
N THR A 206 -11.84 24.24 -4.47
CA THR A 206 -12.16 23.73 -3.13
C THR A 206 -10.90 23.30 -2.41
N ALA A 207 -9.98 22.62 -3.11
CA ALA A 207 -8.68 22.22 -2.55
C ALA A 207 -7.85 23.44 -2.15
N ALA A 208 -7.78 24.48 -2.97
CA ALA A 208 -7.06 25.71 -2.62
C ALA A 208 -7.62 26.36 -1.34
N ARG A 209 -8.94 26.34 -1.14
CA ARG A 209 -9.55 26.84 0.09
C ARG A 209 -9.25 25.92 1.29
N GLY A 210 -9.46 24.62 1.14
CA GLY A 210 -9.26 23.65 2.22
C GLY A 210 -7.80 23.57 2.68
N MET A 211 -6.87 23.50 1.74
CA MET A 211 -5.43 23.43 2.03
C MET A 211 -4.90 24.65 2.77
N ALA A 212 -5.40 25.86 2.45
CA ALA A 212 -5.01 27.07 3.17
C ALA A 212 -5.34 26.98 4.67
N GLU A 213 -6.53 26.49 4.99
CA GLU A 213 -7.00 26.34 6.36
C GLU A 213 -6.33 25.15 7.07
N LEU A 214 -6.11 24.03 6.38
CA LEU A 214 -5.37 22.89 6.91
C LEU A 214 -3.92 23.27 7.25
N GLN A 215 -3.27 24.05 6.39
CA GLN A 215 -1.93 24.58 6.66
C GLN A 215 -1.93 25.48 7.90
N ALA A 216 -2.92 26.38 8.01
CA ALA A 216 -3.04 27.26 9.18
C ALA A 216 -3.32 26.48 10.48
N ALA A 217 -3.97 25.31 10.39
CA ALA A 217 -4.21 24.41 11.51
C ALA A 217 -3.02 23.53 11.89
N GLY A 218 -1.89 23.59 11.15
CA GLY A 218 -0.69 22.80 11.42
C GLY A 218 -0.78 21.35 10.95
N ILE A 219 -1.55 21.07 9.91
CA ILE A 219 -1.58 19.76 9.24
C ILE A 219 -0.30 19.62 8.41
N ASP A 220 0.30 18.42 8.42
CA ASP A 220 1.64 18.23 7.88
C ASP A 220 1.64 17.81 6.40
N LEU A 221 0.52 17.27 5.90
CA LEU A 221 0.44 16.71 4.56
C LEU A 221 -1.02 16.53 4.09
N VAL A 222 -1.26 16.79 2.80
CA VAL A 222 -2.55 16.57 2.13
C VAL A 222 -2.38 15.55 1.00
N GLU A 223 -2.98 14.39 1.15
CA GLU A 223 -2.96 13.31 0.16
C GLU A 223 -4.11 13.42 -0.83
N GLN A 224 -3.73 13.31 -2.11
CA GLN A 224 -4.58 13.34 -3.29
C GLN A 224 -5.82 14.25 -3.16
N PRO A 225 -5.65 15.58 -3.02
CA PRO A 225 -6.78 16.49 -2.83
C PRO A 225 -7.76 16.49 -4.00
N ILE A 226 -7.26 16.33 -5.22
CA ILE A 226 -8.00 16.52 -6.47
C ILE A 226 -7.89 15.30 -7.41
N PRO A 227 -8.73 15.20 -8.46
CA PRO A 227 -8.73 14.08 -9.40
C PRO A 227 -7.37 13.73 -10.00
N MET A 228 -7.10 12.42 -10.08
CA MET A 228 -5.80 11.84 -10.41
C MET A 228 -5.21 12.24 -11.78
N LYS A 229 -6.02 12.71 -12.74
CA LYS A 229 -5.56 13.05 -14.09
C LYS A 229 -5.18 14.51 -14.28
N ASP A 230 -5.41 15.37 -13.28
CA ASP A 230 -5.12 16.80 -13.38
C ASP A 230 -3.72 17.12 -12.81
N TYR A 231 -2.68 16.64 -13.49
CA TYR A 231 -1.29 16.84 -13.06
C TYR A 231 -0.91 18.33 -13.02
N ALA A 232 -1.43 19.12 -13.96
CA ALA A 232 -1.18 20.54 -14.00
C ALA A 232 -1.77 21.26 -12.76
N ALA A 233 -2.97 20.89 -12.31
CA ALA A 233 -3.53 21.42 -11.07
C ALA A 233 -2.78 20.92 -9.83
N LEU A 234 -2.34 19.66 -9.78
CA LEU A 234 -1.51 19.16 -8.69
C LEU A 234 -0.20 19.95 -8.57
N ALA A 235 0.46 20.22 -9.70
CA ALA A 235 1.67 21.05 -9.73
C ALA A 235 1.39 22.48 -9.23
N ARG A 236 0.33 23.14 -9.74
CA ARG A 236 -0.08 24.49 -9.29
C ARG A 236 -0.39 24.55 -7.80
N LEU A 237 -1.13 23.58 -7.26
CA LEU A 237 -1.46 23.52 -5.84
C LEU A 237 -0.20 23.28 -5.00
N SER A 238 0.69 22.38 -5.44
CA SER A 238 1.93 22.10 -4.71
C SER A 238 2.87 23.31 -4.64
N ALA A 239 2.92 24.14 -5.68
CA ALA A 239 3.73 25.35 -5.70
C ALA A 239 3.11 26.50 -4.88
N LYS A 240 1.80 26.44 -4.59
CA LYS A 240 1.05 27.51 -3.93
C LYS A 240 1.15 27.47 -2.40
N PHE A 241 1.35 26.29 -1.82
CA PHE A 241 1.28 26.09 -0.37
C PHE A 241 2.58 25.51 0.19
N HIS A 242 2.85 25.76 1.47
CA HIS A 242 3.96 25.14 2.20
C HIS A 242 3.61 23.73 2.67
N ILE A 243 2.33 23.47 2.99
CA ILE A 243 1.85 22.12 3.27
C ILE A 243 2.00 21.26 2.01
N PRO A 244 2.78 20.16 2.05
CA PRO A 244 3.04 19.35 0.88
C PRO A 244 1.83 18.53 0.48
N ILE A 245 1.76 18.24 -0.83
CA ILE A 245 0.82 17.27 -1.38
C ILE A 245 1.50 15.90 -1.46
N LEU A 246 0.78 14.85 -1.08
CA LEU A 246 1.13 13.46 -1.39
C LEU A 246 0.30 12.99 -2.58
N ALA A 247 0.94 12.69 -3.69
CA ALA A 247 0.28 12.07 -4.84
C ALA A 247 0.09 10.57 -4.57
N ASP A 248 -1.16 10.11 -4.54
CA ASP A 248 -1.51 8.69 -4.47
C ASP A 248 -2.13 8.28 -5.80
N GLU A 249 -3.45 8.39 -6.00
CA GLU A 249 -4.13 7.88 -7.20
C GLU A 249 -3.55 8.44 -8.50
N ALA A 250 -2.97 9.64 -8.50
CA ALA A 250 -2.27 10.24 -9.65
C ALA A 250 -1.06 9.44 -10.14
N VAL A 251 -0.42 8.66 -9.28
CA VAL A 251 0.82 7.94 -9.59
C VAL A 251 0.66 6.46 -9.26
N ALA A 252 0.56 5.62 -10.30
CA ALA A 252 0.60 4.18 -10.13
C ALA A 252 2.02 3.62 -10.21
N ASP A 253 2.85 4.16 -11.10
CA ASP A 253 4.17 3.62 -11.42
C ASP A 253 5.23 4.71 -11.69
N ALA A 254 6.43 4.28 -12.09
CA ALA A 254 7.55 5.15 -12.42
C ALA A 254 7.29 6.10 -13.60
N THR A 255 6.45 5.69 -14.56
CA THR A 255 6.11 6.51 -15.74
C THR A 255 5.19 7.64 -15.34
N ASP A 256 4.17 7.36 -14.53
CA ASP A 256 3.29 8.39 -13.99
C ASP A 256 4.05 9.34 -13.07
N MET A 257 4.98 8.81 -12.27
CA MET A 257 5.84 9.64 -11.42
C MET A 257 6.70 10.60 -12.27
N TYR A 258 7.31 10.09 -13.35
CA TYR A 258 8.09 10.93 -14.27
C TYR A 258 7.23 12.03 -14.90
N LYS A 259 6.03 11.70 -15.38
CA LYS A 259 5.12 12.68 -15.98
C LYS A 259 4.73 13.77 -14.97
N LEU A 260 4.33 13.38 -13.76
CA LEU A 260 3.94 14.33 -12.73
C LEU A 260 5.12 15.23 -12.32
N ALA A 261 6.32 14.66 -12.17
CA ALA A 261 7.54 15.44 -11.91
C ALA A 261 7.87 16.42 -13.06
N ALA A 262 7.67 16.00 -14.31
CA ALA A 262 7.90 16.84 -15.49
C ALA A 262 6.94 18.04 -15.58
N GLU A 263 5.76 17.96 -14.98
CA GLU A 263 4.82 19.08 -14.83
C GLU A 263 5.25 20.09 -13.73
N GLY A 264 6.35 19.83 -13.02
CA GLY A 264 6.87 20.70 -11.96
C GLY A 264 6.23 20.44 -10.59
N PHE A 265 5.66 19.25 -10.37
CA PHE A 265 5.13 18.87 -9.05
C PHE A 265 6.24 18.82 -7.98
N SER A 266 5.92 19.35 -6.80
CA SER A 266 6.75 19.24 -5.60
C SER A 266 5.93 18.65 -4.46
N GLY A 267 6.55 17.90 -3.56
CA GLY A 267 5.83 17.25 -2.46
C GLY A 267 6.29 15.81 -2.28
N ALA A 268 5.34 14.89 -2.20
CA ALA A 268 5.60 13.48 -1.92
C ALA A 268 4.78 12.55 -2.82
N VAL A 269 5.16 11.28 -2.85
CA VAL A 269 4.41 10.22 -3.54
C VAL A 269 4.15 9.03 -2.64
N ALA A 270 2.93 8.49 -2.68
CA ALA A 270 2.57 7.23 -2.06
C ALA A 270 2.96 6.08 -3.00
N MET A 271 3.93 5.28 -2.57
CA MET A 271 4.35 4.09 -3.30
C MET A 271 3.54 2.90 -2.78
N LYS A 272 2.92 2.13 -3.68
CA LYS A 272 2.14 0.93 -3.33
C LYS A 272 2.50 -0.18 -4.30
N ILE A 273 3.00 -1.32 -3.80
CA ILE A 273 3.44 -2.41 -4.68
C ILE A 273 2.30 -2.89 -5.58
N ALA A 274 1.08 -2.94 -5.05
CA ALA A 274 -0.11 -3.35 -5.78
C ALA A 274 -0.40 -2.43 -6.98
N LYS A 275 -0.30 -1.11 -6.81
CA LYS A 275 -0.52 -0.14 -7.89
C LYS A 275 0.60 -0.16 -8.92
N ALA A 276 1.85 -0.33 -8.47
CA ALA A 276 3.02 -0.34 -9.34
C ALA A 276 3.16 -1.64 -10.16
N GLY A 277 2.54 -2.73 -9.71
CA GLY A 277 2.69 -4.04 -10.35
C GLY A 277 3.77 -4.92 -9.73
N GLY A 278 4.19 -4.62 -8.49
CA GLY A 278 5.08 -5.44 -7.68
C GLY A 278 6.19 -4.66 -6.96
N PRO A 279 6.91 -5.29 -6.01
CA PRO A 279 8.00 -4.69 -5.27
C PRO A 279 9.08 -4.01 -6.14
N LEU A 280 9.51 -4.66 -7.23
CA LEU A 280 10.54 -4.11 -8.13
C LEU A 280 10.04 -2.86 -8.86
N ARG A 281 8.79 -2.88 -9.34
CA ARG A 281 8.16 -1.72 -9.99
C ARG A 281 8.00 -0.54 -9.03
N ALA A 282 7.65 -0.80 -7.77
CA ALA A 282 7.56 0.24 -6.76
C ALA A 282 8.93 0.87 -6.45
N LEU A 283 10.02 0.09 -6.47
CA LEU A 283 11.38 0.63 -6.34
C LEU A 283 11.82 1.42 -7.57
N GLU A 284 11.40 1.05 -8.78
CA GLU A 284 11.58 1.86 -9.99
C GLU A 284 10.88 3.23 -9.83
N GLN A 285 9.65 3.26 -9.30
CA GLN A 285 8.94 4.50 -8.97
C GLN A 285 9.70 5.34 -7.94
N ALA A 286 10.19 4.70 -6.88
CA ALA A 286 10.99 5.36 -5.84
C ALA A 286 12.25 6.03 -6.42
N ALA A 287 12.92 5.37 -7.37
CA ALA A 287 14.11 5.91 -8.02
C ALA A 287 13.81 7.19 -8.81
N VAL A 288 12.70 7.22 -9.56
CA VAL A 288 12.26 8.41 -10.30
C VAL A 288 11.89 9.55 -9.34
N ALA A 289 11.14 9.26 -8.28
CA ALA A 289 10.76 10.25 -7.27
C ALA A 289 12.00 10.85 -6.58
N LYS A 290 12.97 10.02 -6.17
CA LYS A 290 14.23 10.48 -5.59
C LYS A 290 15.01 11.39 -6.54
N ALA A 291 15.13 10.99 -7.81
CA ALA A 291 15.83 11.79 -8.82
C ALA A 291 15.16 13.16 -9.07
N ALA A 292 13.84 13.26 -8.85
CA ALA A 292 13.06 14.49 -8.94
C ALA A 292 13.03 15.30 -7.62
N GLY A 293 13.65 14.83 -6.54
CA GLY A 293 13.58 15.50 -5.23
C GLY A 293 12.22 15.38 -4.53
N ILE A 294 11.41 14.38 -4.89
CA ILE A 294 10.07 14.14 -4.34
C ILE A 294 10.15 13.16 -3.16
N GLY A 295 9.48 13.50 -2.07
CA GLY A 295 9.45 12.71 -0.84
C GLY A 295 8.77 11.36 -1.04
N LEU A 296 9.17 10.37 -0.22
CA LEU A 296 8.69 9.00 -0.33
C LEU A 296 7.80 8.64 0.87
N TYR A 297 6.73 7.91 0.59
CA TYR A 297 5.80 7.35 1.56
C TYR A 297 5.44 5.91 1.20
N GLY A 298 5.54 4.99 2.16
CA GLY A 298 5.11 3.60 1.99
C GLY A 298 3.59 3.47 2.14
N GLY A 299 2.86 3.53 1.04
CA GLY A 299 1.39 3.46 1.01
C GLY A 299 0.86 2.02 0.96
N THR A 300 -0.41 1.84 1.32
CA THR A 300 -1.11 0.54 1.34
C THR A 300 -2.42 0.58 0.56
N LEU A 301 -2.86 -0.59 0.08
CA LEU A 301 -4.26 -0.85 -0.32
C LEU A 301 -5.00 -1.70 0.72
N LEU A 302 -4.56 -1.63 1.97
CA LEU A 302 -5.04 -2.43 3.11
C LEU A 302 -4.78 -3.93 2.89
N GLU A 303 -3.58 -4.24 2.40
CA GLU A 303 -3.07 -5.61 2.29
C GLU A 303 -3.08 -6.33 3.66
N GLY A 304 -3.24 -7.65 3.62
CA GLY A 304 -2.95 -8.54 4.74
C GLY A 304 -1.46 -8.69 4.99
N THR A 305 -1.09 -9.67 5.82
CA THR A 305 0.30 -9.84 6.23
C THR A 305 1.24 -10.18 5.07
N ILE A 306 0.76 -10.91 4.04
CA ILE A 306 1.60 -11.30 2.89
C ILE A 306 1.98 -10.06 2.05
N GLY A 307 0.99 -9.26 1.64
CA GLY A 307 1.23 -8.03 0.87
C GLY A 307 1.95 -6.95 1.68
N THR A 308 1.65 -6.85 2.98
CA THR A 308 2.36 -5.95 3.89
C THR A 308 3.82 -6.34 4.05
N ALA A 309 4.13 -7.63 4.27
CA ALA A 309 5.50 -8.12 4.34
C ALA A 309 6.29 -7.83 3.05
N ALA A 310 5.68 -8.06 1.88
CA ALA A 310 6.29 -7.77 0.59
C ALA A 310 6.64 -6.28 0.43
N SER A 311 5.73 -5.42 0.87
CA SER A 311 5.94 -3.97 0.89
C SER A 311 7.05 -3.57 1.85
N LEU A 312 7.08 -4.11 3.07
CA LEU A 312 8.12 -3.85 4.06
C LEU A 312 9.51 -4.27 3.56
N HIS A 313 9.63 -5.42 2.90
CA HIS A 313 10.90 -5.82 2.27
C HIS A 313 11.37 -4.81 1.23
N ALA A 314 10.49 -4.27 0.40
CA ALA A 314 10.85 -3.21 -0.54
C ALA A 314 11.24 -1.90 0.18
N TRP A 315 10.39 -1.40 1.08
CA TRP A 315 10.60 -0.17 1.83
C TRP A 315 11.88 -0.19 2.66
N SER A 316 12.24 -1.34 3.21
CA SER A 316 13.45 -1.50 4.03
C SER A 316 14.76 -1.22 3.29
N THR A 317 14.75 -1.29 1.95
CA THR A 317 15.93 -1.03 1.09
C THR A 317 16.10 0.45 0.75
N LEU A 318 15.08 1.26 1.01
CA LEU A 318 15.12 2.68 0.73
C LEU A 318 15.85 3.42 1.85
N GLU A 319 16.89 4.17 1.49
CA GLU A 319 17.63 5.02 2.43
C GLU A 319 16.72 5.85 3.35
N THR A 320 15.71 6.52 2.79
CA THR A 320 14.79 7.38 3.55
C THR A 320 13.36 7.24 3.05
N LEU A 321 12.44 7.04 4.00
CA LEU A 321 11.00 7.22 3.83
C LEU A 321 10.60 8.52 4.54
N HIS A 322 10.66 9.64 3.81
CA HIS A 322 10.47 10.99 4.34
C HIS A 322 9.18 11.15 5.15
N TRP A 323 8.14 10.40 4.77
CA TRP A 323 6.82 10.46 5.39
C TRP A 323 6.45 9.14 6.10
N GLY A 324 7.40 8.23 6.34
CA GLY A 324 7.11 6.92 6.95
C GLY A 324 6.24 6.02 6.06
N SER A 325 5.35 5.24 6.68
CA SER A 325 4.44 4.32 5.98
C SER A 325 3.08 4.19 6.66
N GLU A 326 2.12 3.57 5.97
CA GLU A 326 0.82 3.15 6.49
C GLU A 326 0.63 1.63 6.42
N MET A 327 1.68 0.87 6.76
CA MET A 327 1.69 -0.60 6.72
C MET A 327 0.85 -1.23 7.86
N PHE A 328 -0.33 -0.69 8.15
CA PHE A 328 -1.21 -1.12 9.24
C PHE A 328 -2.32 -2.07 8.79
N GLY A 329 -2.41 -2.43 7.50
CA GLY A 329 -3.47 -3.27 6.94
C GLY A 329 -3.83 -4.51 7.76
N PRO A 330 -2.85 -5.32 8.24
CA PRO A 330 -3.11 -6.49 9.08
C PRO A 330 -3.83 -6.17 10.39
N LEU A 331 -3.58 -5.00 10.99
CA LEU A 331 -4.22 -4.56 12.23
C LEU A 331 -5.71 -4.19 12.04
N LEU A 332 -6.15 -3.96 10.79
CA LEU A 332 -7.54 -3.66 10.49
C LEU A 332 -8.40 -4.93 10.37
N MET A 333 -7.78 -6.09 10.18
CA MET A 333 -8.44 -7.39 10.03
C MET A 333 -8.73 -7.99 11.40
N LYS A 334 -9.86 -8.71 11.56
CA LYS A 334 -10.20 -9.37 12.84
C LYS A 334 -9.34 -10.60 13.13
N ASP A 335 -8.74 -11.16 12.10
CA ASP A 335 -7.91 -12.36 12.16
C ASP A 335 -6.89 -12.30 11.01
N ASP A 336 -5.97 -13.27 10.97
CA ASP A 336 -4.94 -13.38 9.96
C ASP A 336 -4.89 -14.82 9.39
N ILE A 337 -4.30 -14.98 8.20
CA ILE A 337 -4.10 -16.27 7.52
C ILE A 337 -2.65 -16.76 7.60
N VAL A 338 -1.82 -16.11 8.41
CA VAL A 338 -0.44 -16.52 8.65
C VAL A 338 -0.25 -17.06 10.07
N VAL A 339 0.72 -17.95 10.24
CA VAL A 339 1.04 -18.57 11.54
C VAL A 339 1.55 -17.54 12.55
N GLN A 340 2.35 -16.57 12.09
CA GLN A 340 2.92 -15.50 12.92
C GLN A 340 2.58 -14.15 12.30
N PRO A 341 1.66 -13.38 12.92
CA PRO A 341 1.36 -12.02 12.49
C PRO A 341 2.59 -11.09 12.61
N LEU A 342 2.56 -9.98 11.88
CA LEU A 342 3.61 -8.96 11.97
C LEU A 342 3.70 -8.34 13.37
N HIS A 343 4.93 -8.03 13.80
CA HIS A 343 5.20 -7.48 15.11
C HIS A 343 5.20 -5.94 15.08
N PHE A 344 4.10 -5.34 15.58
CA PHE A 344 3.94 -3.89 15.69
C PHE A 344 4.26 -3.40 17.10
N HIS A 345 5.24 -2.50 17.22
CA HIS A 345 5.63 -1.88 18.48
C HIS A 345 6.37 -0.56 18.22
N ASP A 346 6.55 0.26 19.27
CA ASP A 346 7.31 1.52 19.21
C ASP A 346 6.99 2.41 17.99
N ASN A 347 5.69 2.52 17.67
CA ASN A 347 5.14 3.29 16.55
C ASN A 347 5.50 2.79 15.14
N GLY A 348 5.97 1.55 15.02
CA GLY A 348 6.30 0.94 13.74
C GLY A 348 6.07 -0.57 13.72
N VAL A 349 6.67 -1.20 12.72
CA VAL A 349 6.59 -2.64 12.47
C VAL A 349 7.96 -3.18 12.12
N ASP A 350 8.28 -4.34 12.67
CA ASP A 350 9.51 -5.05 12.33
C ASP A 350 9.46 -5.60 10.90
N LEU A 351 10.61 -5.54 10.23
CA LEU A 351 10.80 -6.26 8.98
C LEU A 351 10.77 -7.78 9.27
N PRO A 352 9.92 -8.57 8.59
CA PRO A 352 9.89 -10.01 8.76
C PRO A 352 11.24 -10.67 8.49
N ARG A 353 11.59 -11.65 9.32
CA ARG A 353 12.86 -12.38 9.24
C ARG A 353 12.68 -13.73 8.57
N GLY A 354 13.77 -14.25 8.02
CA GLY A 354 13.81 -15.56 7.38
C GLY A 354 13.72 -15.48 5.86
N PRO A 355 13.75 -16.64 5.18
CA PRO A 355 13.80 -16.70 3.72
C PRO A 355 12.53 -16.19 3.03
N GLY A 356 12.68 -15.61 1.86
CA GLY A 356 11.56 -15.03 1.10
C GLY A 356 10.89 -13.91 1.89
N LEU A 357 9.58 -13.94 2.00
CA LEU A 357 8.81 -12.97 2.77
C LEU A 357 8.99 -13.11 4.28
N GLY A 358 9.49 -14.24 4.77
CA GLY A 358 9.55 -14.51 6.21
C GLY A 358 8.18 -14.77 6.84
N VAL A 359 7.21 -15.22 6.05
CA VAL A 359 5.83 -15.53 6.47
C VAL A 359 5.44 -16.95 6.06
N GLU A 360 4.59 -17.58 6.86
CA GLU A 360 4.05 -18.92 6.64
C GLU A 360 2.53 -18.90 6.77
N ILE A 361 1.82 -19.56 5.86
CA ILE A 361 0.35 -19.64 5.89
C ILE A 361 -0.12 -20.58 7.00
N ASP A 362 -1.12 -20.15 7.77
CA ASP A 362 -1.95 -21.04 8.56
C ASP A 362 -3.02 -21.65 7.65
N GLU A 363 -2.84 -22.93 7.30
CA GLU A 363 -3.73 -23.65 6.35
C GLU A 363 -5.17 -23.78 6.87
N ALA A 364 -5.37 -23.84 8.20
CA ALA A 364 -6.69 -23.91 8.79
C ALA A 364 -7.41 -22.56 8.66
N LYS A 365 -6.71 -21.46 8.93
CA LYS A 365 -7.23 -20.10 8.75
C LYS A 365 -7.49 -19.77 7.29
N LEU A 366 -6.59 -20.15 6.39
CA LEU A 366 -6.81 -20.00 4.96
C LEU A 366 -8.06 -20.75 4.50
N ALA A 367 -8.26 -21.99 4.96
CA ALA A 367 -9.46 -22.77 4.64
C ALA A 367 -10.74 -22.17 5.25
N GLU A 368 -10.66 -21.59 6.46
CA GLU A 368 -11.76 -20.90 7.13
C GLU A 368 -12.23 -19.67 6.33
N TYR A 369 -11.29 -18.83 5.90
CA TYR A 369 -11.58 -17.55 5.24
C TYR A 369 -11.62 -17.61 3.72
N ARG A 370 -11.32 -18.76 3.10
CA ARG A 370 -11.47 -18.96 1.65
C ARG A 370 -12.92 -18.76 1.25
N ARG A 371 -13.14 -17.85 0.30
CA ARG A 371 -14.46 -17.65 -0.34
C ARG A 371 -14.86 -18.91 -1.10
N LYS A 372 -16.06 -19.41 -0.80
CA LYS A 372 -16.61 -20.66 -1.33
C LYS A 372 -17.11 -20.52 -2.76
#